data_AF-A0A812UPE2-F1
#
_entry.id   AF-A0A812UPE2-F1
#
_cell.length_a   1.000
_cell.length_b   1.000
_cell.length_c   1.000
_cell.angle_alpha   90.00
_cell.angle_beta   90.00
_cell.angle_gamma   90.00
#
_symmetry.space_group_name_H-M   'P 1'
#
loop_
_entity.id
_entity.type
_entity.pdbx_description
1 polymer ?
#
loop_
_entity_poly.entity_id
_entity_poly.type
_entity_poly.pdbx_seq_one_letter_code
_entity_poly.pdbx_strand_id
1 'polypeptide(L)'
;MHYPEAMELPDDMEGMLALLERMGPDSEDGEGSTSLHDTGPSFQVRVSSMDSLLCTVTAYGGWSSHRLKMAVQANSSWSEHRQRLFYGTQELCGVLLQASRHPDKLSDLLNDPCEGAVINITAVSRTTAQEEFLEALAGMLCDGDVSDLVQQAPAEVRGDRYCMLAVVAWNYNYPDLEFASEELRTDREFILQCVTIYARCLWSIGQNLVGDRAFMEEAIRRSPSALAYATDDLKDDEALVRLAVSSSPAALVGAAPRFKDMKELVLPCVTAHGYSLRDMSDRMRADREVVLAALCNQPAVLEYASLALKADTSVVDFALRHCAMEWQRQKVQEEAATARA
;
A
#
# COMPACT_ATOMS: atom_id res chain seq x y z
N MET A 1 20.91 -5.97 -20.78
CA MET A 1 19.81 -5.91 -19.80
C MET A 1 20.42 -6.15 -18.44
N HIS A 2 20.86 -5.09 -17.77
CA HIS A 2 21.30 -5.20 -16.38
C HIS A 2 20.11 -4.79 -15.51
N TYR A 3 19.56 -5.77 -14.78
CA TYR A 3 18.82 -5.47 -13.55
C TYR A 3 19.75 -4.62 -12.68
N PRO A 4 19.37 -3.43 -12.21
CA PRO A 4 20.14 -2.77 -11.17
C PRO A 4 20.21 -3.76 -9.99
N GLU A 5 21.43 -4.13 -9.61
CA GLU A 5 21.72 -5.02 -8.50
C GLU A 5 20.87 -4.64 -7.29
N ALA A 6 20.12 -5.63 -6.78
CA ALA A 6 19.52 -5.67 -5.45
C ALA A 6 19.34 -4.30 -4.77
N MET A 7 18.35 -3.52 -5.24
CA MET A 7 17.67 -2.59 -4.34
C MET A 7 16.89 -3.47 -3.37
N GLU A 8 17.57 -3.91 -2.31
CA GLU A 8 16.98 -4.62 -1.18
C GLU A 8 15.66 -3.94 -0.82
N LEU A 9 14.62 -4.78 -0.71
CA LEU A 9 13.23 -4.42 -0.45
C LEU A 9 13.13 -3.21 0.51
N PRO A 10 12.59 -2.05 0.07
CA PRO A 10 12.19 -1.04 1.03
C PRO A 10 11.04 -1.62 1.87
N ASP A 11 11.06 -1.25 3.15
CA ASP A 11 10.18 -1.59 4.27
C ASP A 11 8.66 -1.34 4.07
N ASP A 12 8.14 -1.39 2.84
CA ASP A 12 6.70 -1.41 2.58
C ASP A 12 6.04 -2.68 3.13
N MET A 13 6.80 -3.63 3.69
CA MET A 13 6.32 -4.72 4.54
C MET A 13 5.42 -4.22 5.67
N GLU A 14 5.63 -3.01 6.22
CA GLU A 14 4.79 -2.46 7.30
C GLU A 14 3.45 -1.93 6.77
N GLY A 15 3.46 -1.26 5.61
CA GLY A 15 2.23 -0.86 4.89
C GLY A 15 1.45 -2.04 4.34
N MET A 16 2.17 -3.08 3.94
CA MET A 16 1.71 -4.37 3.43
C MET A 16 1.19 -5.27 4.55
N LEU A 17 1.82 -5.31 5.72
CA LEU A 17 1.27 -5.97 6.92
C LEU A 17 0.02 -5.24 7.40
N ALA A 18 -0.01 -3.91 7.37
CA ALA A 18 -1.24 -3.17 7.65
C ALA A 18 -2.34 -3.45 6.59
N LEU A 19 -1.99 -3.71 5.33
CA LEU A 19 -2.92 -4.12 4.27
C LEU A 19 -3.35 -5.58 4.39
N LEU A 20 -2.44 -6.49 4.73
CA LEU A 20 -2.67 -7.93 4.89
C LEU A 20 -3.36 -8.27 6.21
N GLU A 21 -3.08 -7.56 7.31
CA GLU A 21 -3.87 -7.60 8.55
C GLU A 21 -5.30 -7.09 8.30
N ARG A 22 -5.49 -6.19 7.33
CA ARG A 22 -6.82 -5.78 6.84
C ARG A 22 -7.42 -6.76 5.82
N MET A 23 -6.64 -7.69 5.27
CA MET A 23 -7.09 -8.75 4.35
C MET A 23 -7.15 -10.14 4.99
N GLY A 24 -6.81 -10.29 6.27
CA GLY A 24 -6.99 -11.55 6.97
C GLY A 24 -8.46 -11.93 6.96
N PRO A 25 -8.83 -13.20 6.71
CA PRO A 25 -10.20 -13.63 6.97
C PRO A 25 -10.44 -13.37 8.47
N ASP A 26 -11.49 -12.60 8.79
CA ASP A 26 -11.99 -12.46 10.15
C ASP A 26 -12.41 -13.86 10.64
N SER A 27 -11.44 -14.63 11.13
CA SER A 27 -11.65 -15.94 11.68
C SER A 27 -12.18 -15.77 13.09
N GLU A 28 -13.49 -15.66 13.22
CA GLU A 28 -14.25 -16.03 14.42
C GLU A 28 -15.74 -16.13 14.05
N ASP A 29 -16.12 -17.23 13.41
CA ASP A 29 -17.50 -17.69 13.35
C ASP A 29 -17.93 -18.13 14.76
N GLY A 30 -18.73 -17.28 15.41
CA GLY A 30 -19.43 -17.57 16.65
C GLY A 30 -20.88 -17.13 16.54
N GLU A 31 -21.79 -18.09 16.40
CA GLU A 31 -23.25 -17.88 16.36
C GLU A 31 -23.73 -17.09 17.60
N GLY A 32 -24.41 -15.96 17.36
CA GLY A 32 -25.38 -15.39 18.29
C GLY A 32 -24.87 -14.46 19.40
N SER A 33 -24.36 -13.27 19.06
CA SER A 33 -24.69 -12.00 19.73
C SER A 33 -24.09 -10.84 18.94
N THR A 34 -24.71 -9.65 18.98
CA THR A 34 -24.31 -8.40 18.29
C THR A 34 -22.80 -8.28 18.08
N SER A 35 -22.36 -8.27 16.81
CA SER A 35 -20.94 -8.34 16.46
C SER A 35 -20.20 -7.08 16.92
N LEU A 36 -18.94 -7.23 17.36
CA LEU A 36 -18.04 -6.13 17.79
C LEU A 36 -17.84 -5.01 16.74
N HIS A 37 -18.34 -5.18 15.52
CA HIS A 37 -18.13 -4.31 14.37
C HIS A 37 -19.37 -3.47 13.99
N ASP A 38 -20.53 -3.73 14.60
CA ASP A 38 -21.78 -3.00 14.36
C ASP A 38 -21.78 -1.67 15.13
N THR A 39 -20.93 -0.75 14.70
CA THR A 39 -20.74 0.57 15.32
C THR A 39 -21.33 1.68 14.46
N GLY A 40 -21.83 2.75 15.10
CA GLY A 40 -22.43 3.89 14.40
C GLY A 40 -23.93 3.71 14.09
N PRO A 41 -24.53 4.63 13.33
CA PRO A 41 -25.97 4.59 13.06
C PRO A 41 -26.35 3.38 12.22
N SER A 42 -27.49 2.77 12.53
CA SER A 42 -28.04 1.66 11.74
C SER A 42 -28.96 2.20 10.64
N PHE A 43 -28.88 1.62 9.43
CA PHE A 43 -29.71 2.03 8.29
C PHE A 43 -30.00 0.84 7.37
N GLN A 44 -31.05 0.97 6.57
CA GLN A 44 -31.46 -0.03 5.59
C GLN A 44 -30.79 0.24 4.25
N VAL A 45 -30.12 -0.77 3.71
CA VAL A 45 -29.50 -0.72 2.38
C VAL A 45 -30.31 -1.60 1.44
N ARG A 46 -30.95 -0.97 0.45
CA ARG A 46 -31.71 -1.64 -0.60
C ARG A 46 -30.79 -1.82 -1.81
N VAL A 47 -30.41 -3.06 -2.08
CA VAL A 47 -29.51 -3.39 -3.18
C VAL A 47 -30.35 -3.86 -4.35
N SER A 48 -30.34 -3.11 -5.44
CA SER A 48 -31.14 -3.39 -6.63
C SER A 48 -30.26 -3.55 -7.86
N SER A 49 -30.53 -4.57 -8.66
CA SER A 49 -30.08 -4.64 -10.05
C SER A 49 -30.93 -3.68 -10.91
N MET A 50 -30.57 -3.52 -12.18
CA MET A 50 -31.33 -2.69 -13.14
C MET A 50 -32.80 -3.11 -13.25
N ASP A 51 -33.11 -4.40 -13.08
CA ASP A 51 -34.43 -4.97 -13.33
C ASP A 51 -35.17 -5.43 -12.07
N SER A 52 -34.51 -5.51 -10.92
CA SER A 52 -35.11 -6.08 -9.70
C SER A 52 -34.37 -5.70 -8.41
N LEU A 53 -35.10 -5.75 -7.29
CA LEU A 53 -34.51 -5.70 -5.95
C LEU A 53 -33.83 -7.05 -5.68
N LEU A 54 -32.52 -7.03 -5.39
CA LEU A 54 -31.76 -8.24 -5.04
C LEU A 54 -31.98 -8.61 -3.58
N CYS A 55 -31.73 -7.66 -2.68
CA CYS A 55 -31.91 -7.85 -1.25
C CYS A 55 -32.05 -6.51 -0.52
N THR A 56 -32.49 -6.56 0.73
CA THR A 56 -32.41 -5.44 1.65
C THR A 56 -31.65 -5.91 2.90
N VAL A 57 -30.62 -5.17 3.29
CA VAL A 57 -29.77 -5.52 4.43
C VAL A 57 -29.73 -4.36 5.42
N THR A 58 -29.71 -4.67 6.72
CA THR A 58 -29.42 -3.67 7.76
C THR A 58 -27.92 -3.51 7.85
N ALA A 59 -27.41 -2.31 7.58
CA ALA A 59 -25.99 -1.97 7.67
C ALA A 59 -25.77 -0.94 8.79
N TYR A 60 -24.51 -0.81 9.22
CA TYR A 60 -24.09 0.14 10.25
C TYR A 60 -23.02 1.07 9.69
N GLY A 61 -22.97 2.31 10.17
CA GLY A 61 -22.02 3.32 9.66
C GLY A 61 -20.55 2.91 9.73
N GLY A 62 -20.18 2.11 10.74
CA GLY A 62 -18.83 1.59 10.91
C GLY A 62 -18.47 0.39 10.03
N TRP A 63 -19.41 -0.13 9.22
CA TRP A 63 -19.11 -1.22 8.29
C TRP A 63 -18.10 -0.81 7.22
N SER A 64 -17.35 -1.79 6.73
CA SER A 64 -16.56 -1.65 5.50
C SER A 64 -17.40 -1.96 4.26
N SER A 65 -16.94 -1.51 3.09
CA SER A 65 -17.49 -1.90 1.79
C SER A 65 -17.46 -3.43 1.60
N HIS A 66 -16.42 -4.11 2.07
CA HIS A 66 -16.31 -5.57 2.08
C HIS A 66 -17.39 -6.23 2.96
N ARG A 67 -17.61 -5.71 4.18
CA ARG A 67 -18.66 -6.24 5.07
C ARG A 67 -20.05 -6.12 4.45
N LEU A 68 -20.32 -5.02 3.74
CA LEU A 68 -21.56 -4.86 2.99
C LEU A 68 -21.70 -5.93 1.89
N LYS A 69 -20.64 -6.21 1.10
CA LYS A 69 -20.67 -7.26 0.07
C LYS A 69 -20.94 -8.65 0.65
N MET A 70 -20.34 -8.96 1.79
CA MET A 70 -20.61 -10.20 2.54
C MET A 70 -22.08 -10.30 2.97
N ALA A 71 -22.65 -9.20 3.48
CA ALA A 71 -24.06 -9.15 3.84
C ALA A 71 -24.98 -9.33 2.63
N VAL A 72 -24.63 -8.74 1.48
CA VAL A 72 -25.37 -8.93 0.22
C VAL A 72 -25.25 -10.37 -0.28
N GLN A 73 -24.08 -11.00 -0.21
CA GLN A 73 -23.90 -12.40 -0.57
C GLN A 73 -24.76 -13.32 0.31
N ALA A 74 -24.81 -13.07 1.61
CA ALA A 74 -25.62 -13.86 2.54
C ALA A 74 -27.14 -13.75 2.29
N ASN A 75 -27.59 -12.67 1.63
CA ASN A 75 -29.00 -12.38 1.39
C ASN A 75 -29.40 -12.39 -0.09
N SER A 76 -28.50 -12.79 -0.99
CA SER A 76 -28.73 -12.85 -2.44
C SER A 76 -28.06 -14.08 -3.06
N SER A 77 -28.27 -14.31 -4.35
CA SER A 77 -27.58 -15.37 -5.11
C SER A 77 -26.25 -14.90 -5.72
N TRP A 78 -25.81 -13.67 -5.46
CA TRP A 78 -24.60 -13.10 -6.05
C TRP A 78 -23.40 -13.31 -5.12
N SER A 79 -22.36 -13.97 -5.61
CA SER A 79 -21.05 -14.05 -4.92
C SER A 79 -20.44 -12.65 -4.77
N GLU A 80 -19.51 -12.49 -3.83
CA GLU A 80 -18.77 -11.24 -3.65
C GLU A 80 -18.07 -10.81 -4.96
N HIS A 81 -17.44 -11.77 -5.65
CA HIS A 81 -16.71 -11.52 -6.89
C HIS A 81 -17.64 -11.13 -8.05
N ARG A 82 -18.91 -11.50 -8.02
CA ARG A 82 -19.91 -11.05 -8.98
C ARG A 82 -20.39 -9.61 -8.75
N GLN A 83 -20.37 -9.15 -7.50
CA GLN A 83 -21.00 -7.90 -7.08
C GLN A 83 -20.15 -6.65 -7.41
N ARG A 84 -20.70 -5.74 -8.22
CA ARG A 84 -20.25 -4.34 -8.31
C ARG A 84 -21.32 -3.42 -7.74
N LEU A 85 -21.07 -2.89 -6.55
CA LEU A 85 -22.04 -2.07 -5.82
C LEU A 85 -21.75 -0.60 -6.07
N PHE A 86 -22.78 0.20 -6.37
CA PHE A 86 -22.66 1.61 -6.66
C PHE A 86 -23.60 2.44 -5.80
N TYR A 87 -23.07 3.54 -5.28
CA TYR A 87 -23.87 4.61 -4.70
C TYR A 87 -23.75 5.84 -5.59
N GLY A 88 -24.83 6.16 -6.31
CA GLY A 88 -24.79 7.16 -7.38
C GLY A 88 -23.82 6.73 -8.50
N THR A 89 -22.77 7.52 -8.73
CA THR A 89 -21.71 7.23 -9.71
C THR A 89 -20.47 6.58 -9.07
N GLN A 90 -20.45 6.43 -7.75
CA GLN A 90 -19.29 5.91 -7.02
C GLN A 90 -19.41 4.40 -6.85
N GLU A 91 -18.40 3.65 -7.33
CA GLU A 91 -18.29 2.23 -7.05
C GLU A 91 -17.80 2.02 -5.62
N LEU A 92 -18.56 1.25 -4.82
CA LEU A 92 -18.22 0.83 -3.47
C LEU A 92 -17.23 -0.34 -3.58
N CYS A 93 -15.97 0.04 -3.79
CA CYS A 93 -14.85 -0.87 -3.89
C CYS A 93 -14.07 -0.90 -2.56
N GLY A 94 -13.35 -2.00 -2.35
CA GLY A 94 -12.44 -2.12 -1.20
C GLY A 94 -11.29 -1.12 -1.30
N VAL A 95 -10.71 -0.81 -0.15
CA VAL A 95 -9.64 0.15 0.13
C VAL A 95 -8.57 0.23 -0.97
N LEU A 96 -8.18 -0.93 -1.54
CA LEU A 96 -7.18 -1.04 -2.60
C LEU A 96 -7.49 -0.19 -3.85
N LEU A 97 -8.76 0.14 -4.10
CA LEU A 97 -9.23 0.84 -5.30
C LEU A 97 -9.60 2.29 -5.05
N GLN A 98 -9.77 2.68 -3.79
CA GLN A 98 -10.00 4.06 -3.43
C GLN A 98 -8.65 4.76 -3.33
N ALA A 99 -8.44 5.83 -4.10
CA ALA A 99 -7.26 6.69 -3.96
C ALA A 99 -7.15 7.33 -2.54
N SER A 100 -8.20 7.19 -1.74
CA SER A 100 -8.34 7.66 -0.37
C SER A 100 -7.62 6.74 0.61
N ARG A 101 -6.61 7.28 1.32
CA ARG A 101 -5.88 6.58 2.40
C ARG A 101 -6.71 6.37 3.69
N HIS A 102 -8.00 6.65 3.69
CA HIS A 102 -8.86 6.56 4.87
C HIS A 102 -9.57 5.21 4.94
N PRO A 103 -9.85 4.67 6.15
CA PRO A 103 -10.62 3.44 6.29
C PRO A 103 -12.00 3.62 5.62
N ASP A 104 -12.41 2.62 4.82
CA ASP A 104 -13.69 2.56 4.08
C ASP A 104 -14.90 2.50 5.01
N LYS A 105 -15.12 3.49 5.89
CA LYS A 105 -16.35 3.52 6.66
C LYS A 105 -17.51 3.77 5.71
N LEU A 106 -18.52 2.92 5.81
CA LEU A 106 -19.71 3.02 4.99
C LEU A 106 -20.44 4.35 5.23
N SER A 107 -20.32 4.94 6.43
CA SER A 107 -20.81 6.29 6.71
C SER A 107 -20.22 7.32 5.74
N ASP A 108 -18.90 7.31 5.59
CA ASP A 108 -18.17 8.30 4.80
C ASP A 108 -18.47 8.12 3.30
N LEU A 109 -18.67 6.87 2.87
CA LEU A 109 -19.00 6.53 1.48
C LEU A 109 -20.46 6.82 1.09
N LEU A 110 -21.37 6.84 2.06
CA LEU A 110 -22.82 6.99 1.84
C LEU A 110 -23.36 8.35 2.32
N ASN A 111 -22.49 9.35 2.49
CA ASN A 111 -22.82 10.69 2.96
C ASN A 111 -23.46 10.72 4.36
N ASP A 112 -22.87 10.03 5.33
CA ASP A 112 -23.28 10.00 6.74
C ASP A 112 -24.78 9.73 6.95
N PRO A 113 -25.28 8.54 6.56
CA PRO A 113 -26.67 8.19 6.71
C PRO A 113 -27.12 8.26 8.18
N CYS A 114 -28.28 8.90 8.39
CA CYS A 114 -28.90 8.98 9.70
C CYS A 114 -29.47 7.62 10.15
N GLU A 115 -29.69 7.46 11.46
CA GLU A 115 -30.37 6.30 12.03
C GLU A 115 -31.72 6.04 11.35
N GLY A 116 -31.94 4.81 10.89
CA GLY A 116 -33.15 4.37 10.19
C GLY A 116 -33.28 4.87 8.75
N ALA A 117 -32.25 5.51 8.17
CA ALA A 117 -32.26 5.91 6.77
C ALA A 117 -32.41 4.70 5.83
N VAL A 118 -32.92 4.95 4.63
CA VAL A 118 -33.00 3.94 3.56
C VAL A 118 -32.11 4.41 2.41
N ILE A 119 -31.01 3.69 2.18
CA ILE A 119 -30.05 3.97 1.12
C ILE A 119 -30.26 2.97 -0.01
N ASN A 120 -30.32 3.48 -1.25
CA ASN A 120 -30.41 2.65 -2.44
C ASN A 120 -29.02 2.48 -3.05
N ILE A 121 -28.65 1.23 -3.31
CA ILE A 121 -27.40 0.86 -3.97
C ILE A 121 -27.76 0.11 -5.25
N THR A 122 -27.09 0.49 -6.34
CA THR A 122 -27.21 -0.20 -7.62
C THR A 122 -26.16 -1.30 -7.70
N ALA A 123 -26.58 -2.53 -7.96
CA ALA A 123 -25.70 -3.66 -8.16
C ALA A 123 -25.60 -3.99 -9.65
N VAL A 124 -24.38 -4.05 -10.17
CA VAL A 124 -24.07 -4.49 -11.53
C VAL A 124 -23.34 -5.82 -11.45
N SER A 125 -23.78 -6.80 -12.24
CA SER A 125 -23.14 -8.12 -12.31
C SER A 125 -21.84 -8.01 -13.11
N ARG A 126 -20.76 -8.58 -12.59
CA ARG A 126 -19.60 -8.94 -13.42
C ARG A 126 -19.96 -10.02 -14.44
N THR A 127 -19.14 -10.16 -15.48
CA THR A 127 -19.25 -11.28 -16.42
C THR A 127 -18.79 -12.56 -15.73
N THR A 128 -19.21 -13.72 -16.26
CA THR A 128 -18.79 -15.03 -15.72
C THR A 128 -17.27 -15.18 -15.73
N ALA A 129 -16.57 -14.73 -16.78
CA ALA A 129 -15.11 -14.83 -16.83
C ALA A 129 -14.41 -13.94 -15.79
N GLN A 130 -14.97 -12.76 -15.49
CA GLN A 130 -14.44 -11.89 -14.44
C GLN A 130 -14.65 -12.49 -13.05
N GLU A 131 -15.82 -13.08 -12.80
CA GLU A 131 -16.13 -13.77 -11.54
C GLU A 131 -15.19 -14.97 -11.34
N GLU A 132 -15.11 -15.88 -12.32
CA GLU A 132 -14.22 -17.05 -12.28
C GLU A 132 -12.75 -16.67 -12.10
N PHE A 133 -12.29 -15.60 -12.76
CA PHE A 133 -10.92 -15.11 -12.62
C PHE A 133 -10.64 -14.60 -11.19
N LEU A 134 -11.55 -13.80 -10.62
CA LEU A 134 -11.38 -13.26 -9.28
C LEU A 134 -11.48 -14.35 -8.20
N GLU A 135 -12.35 -15.34 -8.39
CA GLU A 135 -12.43 -16.52 -7.53
C GLU A 135 -11.14 -17.35 -7.60
N ALA A 136 -10.60 -17.57 -8.81
CA ALA A 136 -9.33 -18.27 -8.99
C ALA A 136 -8.19 -17.51 -8.29
N LEU A 137 -8.12 -16.19 -8.44
CA LEU A 137 -7.10 -15.35 -7.80
C LEU A 137 -7.24 -15.40 -6.26
N ALA A 138 -8.46 -15.33 -5.73
CA ALA A 138 -8.70 -15.40 -4.28
C ALA A 138 -8.36 -16.78 -3.69
N GLY A 139 -8.55 -17.86 -4.46
CA GLY A 139 -8.25 -19.23 -4.05
C GLY A 139 -6.77 -19.65 -4.19
N MET A 140 -5.92 -18.80 -4.77
CA MET A 140 -4.50 -19.11 -4.90
C MET A 140 -3.79 -19.08 -3.54
N LEU A 141 -2.85 -19.99 -3.33
CA LEU A 141 -1.88 -19.94 -2.23
C LEU A 141 -0.80 -18.90 -2.56
N CYS A 142 -0.12 -18.34 -1.57
CA CYS A 142 0.90 -17.29 -1.76
C CYS A 142 2.06 -17.63 -2.73
N ASP A 143 2.23 -18.91 -3.09
CA ASP A 143 3.24 -19.38 -4.05
C ASP A 143 2.65 -19.64 -5.47
N GLY A 144 1.39 -19.29 -5.69
CA GLY A 144 0.69 -19.49 -6.96
C GLY A 144 1.21 -18.61 -8.09
N ASP A 145 1.29 -19.16 -9.30
CA ASP A 145 1.74 -18.42 -10.48
C ASP A 145 0.59 -17.59 -11.07
N VAL A 146 0.45 -16.35 -10.59
CA VAL A 146 -0.52 -15.38 -11.12
C VAL A 146 -0.22 -15.01 -12.57
N SER A 147 1.05 -15.05 -12.98
CA SER A 147 1.48 -14.70 -14.33
C SER A 147 0.77 -15.58 -15.36
N ASP A 148 0.73 -16.90 -15.12
CA ASP A 148 0.02 -17.86 -15.96
C ASP A 148 -1.49 -17.60 -16.01
N LEU A 149 -2.10 -17.28 -14.86
CA LEU A 149 -3.54 -16.97 -14.77
C LEU A 149 -3.89 -15.72 -15.58
N VAL A 150 -3.11 -14.65 -15.43
CA VAL A 150 -3.32 -13.39 -16.15
C VAL A 150 -3.06 -13.57 -17.64
N GLN A 151 -2.00 -14.28 -18.02
CA GLN A 151 -1.68 -14.52 -19.42
C GLN A 151 -2.78 -15.30 -20.16
N GLN A 152 -3.39 -16.29 -19.49
CA GLN A 152 -4.47 -17.10 -20.05
C GLN A 152 -5.85 -16.42 -19.97
N ALA A 153 -5.98 -15.33 -19.20
CA ALA A 153 -7.24 -14.64 -19.02
C ALA A 153 -7.79 -14.04 -20.34
N PRO A 154 -9.11 -14.08 -20.56
CA PRO A 154 -9.72 -13.51 -21.75
C PRO A 154 -9.53 -11.99 -21.79
N ALA A 155 -9.64 -11.42 -22.99
CA ALA A 155 -9.41 -9.99 -23.21
C ALA A 155 -10.31 -9.09 -22.34
N GLU A 156 -11.53 -9.51 -22.05
CA GLU A 156 -12.46 -8.77 -21.18
C GLU A 156 -11.99 -8.69 -19.71
N VAL A 157 -11.22 -9.68 -19.24
CA VAL A 157 -10.63 -9.66 -17.89
C VAL A 157 -9.37 -8.80 -17.89
N ARG A 158 -8.51 -8.95 -18.91
CA ARG A 158 -7.29 -8.12 -19.07
C ARG A 158 -7.60 -6.66 -19.40
N GLY A 159 -8.80 -6.38 -19.88
CA GLY A 159 -9.35 -5.04 -20.08
C GLY A 159 -10.14 -4.51 -18.89
N ASP A 160 -10.41 -5.34 -17.87
CA ASP A 160 -11.14 -4.92 -16.69
C ASP A 160 -10.20 -4.33 -15.64
N ARG A 161 -10.47 -3.06 -15.30
CA ARG A 161 -9.69 -2.30 -14.33
C ARG A 161 -9.63 -2.98 -12.96
N TYR A 162 -10.76 -3.53 -12.49
CA TYR A 162 -10.85 -4.15 -11.17
C TYR A 162 -10.03 -5.44 -11.12
N CYS A 163 -10.17 -6.30 -12.14
CA CYS A 163 -9.39 -7.53 -12.25
C CYS A 163 -7.89 -7.25 -12.25
N MET A 164 -7.43 -6.27 -13.03
CA MET A 164 -5.99 -5.95 -13.09
C MET A 164 -5.47 -5.29 -11.81
N LEU A 165 -6.28 -4.49 -11.10
CA LEU A 165 -5.88 -3.97 -9.79
C LEU A 165 -5.86 -5.06 -8.71
N ALA A 166 -6.76 -6.06 -8.79
CA ALA A 166 -6.73 -7.22 -7.90
C ALA A 166 -5.43 -8.02 -8.08
N VAL A 167 -4.95 -8.18 -9.32
CA VAL A 167 -3.66 -8.81 -9.62
C VAL A 167 -2.51 -8.06 -8.93
N VAL A 168 -2.47 -6.73 -9.04
CA VAL A 168 -1.41 -5.91 -8.42
C VAL A 168 -1.44 -5.98 -6.89
N ALA A 169 -2.63 -6.09 -6.31
CA ALA A 169 -2.77 -6.24 -4.86
C ALA A 169 -2.33 -7.62 -4.37
N TRP A 170 -2.48 -8.65 -5.20
CA TRP A 170 -2.17 -10.03 -4.84
C TRP A 170 -0.69 -10.37 -5.05
N ASN A 171 -0.09 -9.92 -6.15
CA ASN A 171 1.26 -10.30 -6.54
C ASN A 171 2.24 -9.12 -6.48
N TYR A 172 3.38 -9.31 -5.79
CA TYR A 172 4.54 -8.40 -5.86
C TYR A 172 5.30 -8.51 -7.19
N ASN A 173 4.83 -9.34 -8.13
CA ASN A 173 5.43 -9.50 -9.45
C ASN A 173 4.73 -8.57 -10.46
N TYR A 174 5.42 -7.49 -10.81
CA TYR A 174 4.92 -6.43 -11.70
C TYR A 174 4.94 -6.69 -13.22
N PRO A 175 5.57 -7.76 -13.78
CA PRO A 175 5.48 -8.04 -15.22
C PRO A 175 4.04 -8.33 -15.69
N ASP A 176 3.15 -8.76 -14.79
CA ASP A 176 1.79 -9.18 -15.16
C ASP A 176 0.93 -8.03 -15.71
N LEU A 177 1.28 -6.78 -15.36
CA LEU A 177 0.65 -5.58 -15.91
C LEU A 177 0.94 -5.37 -17.40
N GLU A 178 1.96 -6.03 -17.98
CA GLU A 178 2.19 -6.02 -19.42
C GLU A 178 1.08 -6.74 -20.20
N PHE A 179 0.39 -7.69 -19.58
CA PHE A 179 -0.75 -8.41 -20.19
C PHE A 179 -2.04 -7.59 -20.20
N ALA A 180 -2.14 -6.53 -19.38
CA ALA A 180 -3.30 -5.65 -19.38
C ALA A 180 -3.53 -5.03 -20.76
N SER A 181 -4.79 -4.73 -21.07
CA SER A 181 -5.18 -4.08 -22.31
C SER A 181 -4.38 -2.79 -22.57
N GLU A 182 -4.23 -2.42 -23.85
CA GLU A 182 -3.54 -1.18 -24.20
C GLU A 182 -4.27 0.06 -23.66
N GLU A 183 -5.62 0.02 -23.61
CA GLU A 183 -6.40 1.09 -23.01
C GLU A 183 -6.04 1.29 -21.53
N LEU A 184 -5.93 0.21 -20.75
CA LEU A 184 -5.53 0.32 -19.34
C LEU A 184 -4.07 0.75 -19.18
N ARG A 185 -3.14 0.19 -19.97
CA ARG A 185 -1.70 0.54 -19.88
C ARG A 185 -1.40 1.99 -20.26
N THR A 186 -2.35 2.68 -20.89
CA THR A 186 -2.25 4.11 -21.24
C THR A 186 -3.19 4.99 -20.40
N ASP A 187 -4.06 4.39 -19.59
CA ASP A 187 -4.97 5.10 -18.69
C ASP A 187 -4.22 5.65 -17.48
N ARG A 188 -4.15 6.98 -17.41
CA ARG A 188 -3.48 7.71 -16.35
C ARG A 188 -4.00 7.38 -14.95
N GLU A 189 -5.32 7.29 -14.78
CA GLU A 189 -5.90 7.05 -13.46
C GLU A 189 -5.68 5.61 -13.02
N PHE A 190 -5.79 4.65 -13.94
CA PHE A 190 -5.43 3.26 -13.65
C PHE A 190 -3.98 3.14 -13.18
N ILE A 191 -3.04 3.77 -13.88
CA ILE A 191 -1.62 3.73 -13.49
C ILE A 191 -1.43 4.39 -12.11
N LEU A 192 -2.09 5.52 -11.84
CA LEU A 192 -2.03 6.15 -10.52
C LEU A 192 -2.63 5.29 -9.42
N GLN A 193 -3.68 4.49 -9.70
CA GLN A 193 -4.21 3.51 -8.76
C GLN A 193 -3.20 2.37 -8.52
N CYS A 194 -2.52 1.87 -9.56
CA CYS A 194 -1.44 0.91 -9.39
C CYS A 194 -0.29 1.48 -8.54
N VAL A 195 0.06 2.76 -8.72
CA VAL A 195 1.10 3.45 -7.93
C VAL A 195 0.73 3.53 -6.45
N THR A 196 -0.54 3.76 -6.13
CA THR A 196 -1.02 3.76 -4.74
C THR A 196 -0.75 2.43 -4.05
N ILE A 197 -0.90 1.31 -4.77
CA ILE A 197 -0.63 -0.03 -4.24
C ILE A 197 0.89 -0.24 -4.19
N TYR A 198 1.58 -0.08 -5.33
CA TYR A 198 3.04 -0.20 -5.43
C TYR A 198 3.62 0.68 -6.53
N ALA A 199 4.51 1.61 -6.16
CA ALA A 199 5.18 2.49 -7.11
C ALA A 199 6.03 1.75 -8.16
N ARG A 200 6.47 0.51 -7.87
CA ARG A 200 7.26 -0.32 -8.81
C ARG A 200 6.53 -0.65 -10.11
N CYS A 201 5.20 -0.54 -10.13
CA CYS A 201 4.43 -0.70 -11.38
C CYS A 201 4.89 0.26 -12.49
N LEU A 202 5.47 1.42 -12.14
CA LEU A 202 6.03 2.40 -13.08
C LEU A 202 7.15 1.83 -13.96
N TRP A 203 7.78 0.73 -13.54
CA TRP A 203 8.76 0.03 -14.36
C TRP A 203 8.11 -0.69 -15.55
N SER A 204 7.00 -1.40 -15.30
CA SER A 204 6.31 -2.19 -16.32
C SER A 204 5.36 -1.35 -17.18
N ILE A 205 4.67 -0.40 -16.56
CA ILE A 205 3.69 0.48 -17.22
C ILE A 205 3.98 1.94 -16.87
N GLY A 206 3.57 2.89 -17.71
CA GLY A 206 3.76 4.32 -17.39
C GLY A 206 5.16 4.89 -17.68
N GLN A 207 6.03 4.17 -18.40
CA GLN A 207 7.32 4.69 -18.88
C GLN A 207 7.19 5.98 -19.71
N ASN A 208 6.04 6.18 -20.37
CA ASN A 208 5.73 7.41 -21.11
C ASN A 208 5.30 8.57 -20.19
N LEU A 209 5.01 8.31 -18.91
CA LEU A 209 4.49 9.26 -17.93
C LEU A 209 5.51 9.66 -16.86
N VAL A 210 6.58 8.88 -16.65
CA VAL A 210 7.61 9.20 -15.63
C VAL A 210 8.42 10.47 -15.90
N GLY A 211 8.27 11.06 -17.09
CA GLY A 211 8.78 12.40 -17.44
C GLY A 211 7.74 13.52 -17.33
N ASP A 212 6.45 13.20 -17.14
CA ASP A 212 5.41 14.20 -16.92
C ASP A 212 5.45 14.64 -15.46
N ARG A 213 5.84 15.91 -15.24
CA ARG A 213 5.88 16.52 -13.92
C ARG A 213 4.54 16.41 -13.17
N ALA A 214 3.42 16.73 -13.83
CA ALA A 214 2.12 16.77 -13.19
C ALA A 214 1.65 15.36 -12.81
N PHE A 215 2.04 14.36 -13.61
CA PHE A 215 1.83 12.96 -13.26
C PHE A 215 2.67 12.56 -12.06
N MET A 216 3.98 12.83 -12.08
CA MET A 216 4.87 12.44 -11.01
C MET A 216 4.56 13.13 -9.68
N GLU A 217 4.09 14.38 -9.71
CA GLU A 217 3.62 15.07 -8.51
C GLU A 217 2.45 14.31 -7.84
N GLU A 218 1.46 13.89 -8.63
CA GLU A 218 0.32 13.11 -8.13
C GLU A 218 0.72 11.70 -7.70
N ALA A 219 1.60 11.05 -8.47
CA ALA A 219 2.17 9.75 -8.13
C ALA A 219 2.92 9.79 -6.79
N ILE A 220 3.72 10.84 -6.54
CA ILE A 220 4.47 11.03 -5.30
C ILE A 220 3.54 11.29 -4.10
N ARG A 221 2.45 12.05 -4.29
CA ARG A 221 1.43 12.21 -3.23
C ARG A 221 0.81 10.87 -2.83
N ARG A 222 0.55 10.00 -3.80
CA ARG A 222 -0.03 8.67 -3.58
C ARG A 222 0.99 7.68 -3.02
N SER A 223 2.22 7.71 -3.50
CA SER A 223 3.33 6.87 -3.03
C SER A 223 4.67 7.61 -3.18
N PRO A 224 5.30 8.06 -2.06
CA PRO A 224 6.54 8.83 -2.12
C PRO A 224 7.70 8.12 -2.83
N SER A 225 7.71 6.79 -2.82
CA SER A 225 8.71 5.96 -3.51
C SER A 225 8.63 6.07 -5.04
N ALA A 226 7.55 6.62 -5.60
CA ALA A 226 7.42 6.93 -7.03
C ALA A 226 8.55 7.83 -7.55
N LEU A 227 9.14 8.68 -6.70
CA LEU A 227 10.29 9.52 -7.06
C LEU A 227 11.46 8.71 -7.66
N ALA A 228 11.69 7.48 -7.17
CA ALA A 228 12.77 6.63 -7.66
C ALA A 228 12.63 6.22 -9.14
N TYR A 229 11.41 6.29 -9.69
CA TYR A 229 11.10 5.94 -11.08
C TYR A 229 11.02 7.15 -12.00
N ALA A 230 11.07 8.36 -11.46
CA ALA A 230 11.06 9.57 -12.26
C ALA A 230 12.31 9.68 -13.15
N THR A 231 12.21 10.47 -14.21
CA THR A 231 13.39 10.88 -15.00
C THR A 231 14.40 11.64 -14.17
N ASP A 232 15.67 11.65 -14.59
CA ASP A 232 16.74 12.33 -13.86
C ASP A 232 16.43 13.82 -13.62
N ASP A 233 15.86 14.51 -14.61
CA ASP A 233 15.42 15.92 -14.47
C ASP A 233 14.39 16.11 -13.35
N LEU A 234 13.46 15.17 -13.18
CA LEU A 234 12.44 15.24 -12.13
C LEU A 234 12.96 14.76 -10.77
N LYS A 235 13.91 13.81 -10.73
CA LYS A 235 14.66 13.44 -9.51
C LYS A 235 15.52 14.59 -9.00
N ASP A 236 15.87 15.49 -9.90
CA ASP A 236 16.61 16.71 -9.62
C ASP A 236 15.70 17.88 -9.21
N ASP A 237 14.38 17.74 -9.33
CA ASP A 237 13.44 18.79 -8.96
C ASP A 237 13.28 18.92 -7.44
N GLU A 238 13.72 20.05 -6.89
CA GLU A 238 13.70 20.27 -5.44
C GLU A 238 12.28 20.23 -4.84
N ALA A 239 11.26 20.71 -5.57
CA ALA A 239 9.90 20.72 -5.05
C ALA A 239 9.31 19.30 -4.96
N LEU A 240 9.55 18.46 -5.99
CA LEU A 240 9.13 17.06 -5.96
C LEU A 240 9.89 16.24 -4.91
N VAL A 241 11.21 16.48 -4.77
CA VAL A 241 12.02 15.81 -3.74
C VAL A 241 11.53 16.16 -2.35
N ARG A 242 11.28 17.45 -2.06
CA ARG A 242 10.75 17.87 -0.76
C ARG A 242 9.35 17.30 -0.50
N LEU A 243 8.49 17.25 -1.51
CA LEU A 243 7.17 16.63 -1.40
C LEU A 243 7.30 15.15 -0.98
N ALA A 244 8.15 14.39 -1.66
CA ALA A 244 8.37 12.98 -1.35
C ALA A 244 8.96 12.78 0.06
N VAL A 245 10.05 13.48 0.38
CA VAL A 245 10.77 13.35 1.66
C VAL A 245 9.92 13.80 2.85
N SER A 246 9.08 14.82 2.67
CA SER A 246 8.17 15.28 3.74
C SER A 246 7.12 14.23 4.11
N SER A 247 6.74 13.37 3.17
CA SER A 247 5.77 12.30 3.38
C SER A 247 6.42 10.99 3.81
N SER A 248 7.60 10.66 3.25
CA SER A 248 8.42 9.53 3.65
C SER A 248 9.90 9.87 3.45
N PRO A 249 10.69 10.03 4.52
CA PRO A 249 12.10 10.35 4.42
C PRO A 249 12.89 9.35 3.56
N ALA A 250 12.53 8.07 3.57
CA ALA A 250 13.16 7.03 2.75
C ALA A 250 13.15 7.34 1.23
N ALA A 251 12.21 8.19 0.76
CA ALA A 251 12.15 8.61 -0.64
C ALA A 251 13.41 9.37 -1.11
N LEU A 252 14.24 9.91 -0.20
CA LEU A 252 15.49 10.58 -0.54
C LEU A 252 16.45 9.68 -1.32
N VAL A 253 16.38 8.35 -1.15
CA VAL A 253 17.21 7.38 -1.89
C VAL A 253 17.04 7.53 -3.40
N GLY A 254 15.81 7.84 -3.85
CA GLY A 254 15.47 8.03 -5.26
C GLY A 254 15.79 9.42 -5.83
N ALA A 255 16.18 10.39 -4.99
CA ALA A 255 16.51 11.75 -5.41
C ALA A 255 17.90 11.84 -6.03
N ALA A 256 18.15 12.93 -6.78
CA ALA A 256 19.48 13.20 -7.33
C ALA A 256 20.56 13.30 -6.23
N PRO A 257 21.81 12.88 -6.50
CA PRO A 257 22.87 12.79 -5.48
C PRO A 257 23.10 14.07 -4.68
N ARG A 258 22.89 15.26 -5.27
CA ARG A 258 23.06 16.54 -4.56
C ARG A 258 22.17 16.71 -3.33
N PHE A 259 21.00 16.06 -3.31
CA PHE A 259 20.08 16.13 -2.17
C PHE A 259 20.55 15.24 -1.00
N LYS A 260 21.35 14.21 -1.30
CA LYS A 260 21.98 13.32 -0.31
C LYS A 260 23.16 13.98 0.41
N ASP A 261 23.54 15.19 -0.01
CA ASP A 261 24.49 16.08 0.66
C ASP A 261 23.80 17.17 1.51
N MET A 262 22.48 17.31 1.41
CA MET A 262 21.73 18.32 2.14
C MET A 262 21.33 17.79 3.51
N LYS A 263 22.10 18.17 4.54
CA LYS A 263 21.90 17.76 5.93
C LYS A 263 20.44 17.89 6.40
N GLU A 264 19.73 18.94 5.98
CA GLU A 264 18.31 19.17 6.30
C GLU A 264 17.37 18.06 5.79
N LEU A 265 17.68 17.45 4.64
CA LEU A 265 16.92 16.33 4.09
C LEU A 265 17.42 14.99 4.64
N VAL A 266 18.73 14.88 4.90
CA VAL A 266 19.38 13.64 5.35
C VAL A 266 19.05 13.30 6.81
N LEU A 267 19.02 14.30 7.70
CA LEU A 267 18.77 14.07 9.13
C LEU A 267 17.45 13.33 9.39
N PRO A 268 16.30 13.74 8.82
CA PRO A 268 15.05 12.97 8.96
C PRO A 268 15.17 11.52 8.48
N CYS A 269 15.92 11.27 7.40
CA CYS A 269 16.07 9.93 6.80
C CYS A 269 16.81 8.98 7.73
N VAL A 270 17.99 9.39 8.19
CA VAL A 270 18.82 8.56 9.10
C VAL A 270 18.21 8.43 10.49
N THR A 271 17.40 9.40 10.90
CA THR A 271 16.64 9.32 12.16
C THR A 271 15.51 8.32 12.05
N ALA A 272 14.78 8.27 10.93
CA ALA A 272 13.73 7.30 10.72
C ALA A 272 14.30 5.87 10.59
N HIS A 273 15.31 5.70 9.72
CA HIS A 273 15.97 4.40 9.48
C HIS A 273 17.49 4.62 9.38
N GLY A 274 18.22 4.21 10.42
CA GLY A 274 19.68 4.40 10.52
C GLY A 274 20.46 3.83 9.33
N TYR A 275 20.03 2.70 8.75
CA TYR A 275 20.65 2.09 7.57
C TYR A 275 20.63 2.99 6.33
N SER A 276 19.76 4.00 6.28
CA SER A 276 19.76 5.03 5.22
C SER A 276 21.11 5.73 5.11
N LEU A 277 21.93 5.73 6.17
CA LEU A 277 23.28 6.29 6.17
C LEU A 277 24.17 5.68 5.07
N ARG A 278 23.96 4.42 4.70
CA ARG A 278 24.70 3.72 3.62
C ARG A 278 24.60 4.45 2.29
N ASP A 279 23.44 5.02 1.99
CA ASP A 279 23.14 5.62 0.70
C ASP A 279 23.46 7.12 0.64
N MET A 280 23.91 7.70 1.76
CA MET A 280 24.28 9.11 1.86
C MET A 280 25.70 9.37 1.37
N SER A 281 25.99 10.63 1.04
CA SER A 281 27.32 11.02 0.58
C SER A 281 28.40 10.77 1.62
N ASP A 282 29.65 10.63 1.18
CA ASP A 282 30.82 10.50 2.06
C ASP A 282 30.91 11.64 3.09
N ARG A 283 30.48 12.85 2.69
CA ARG A 283 30.42 14.01 3.57
C ARG A 283 29.42 13.81 4.71
N MET A 284 28.23 13.30 4.42
CA MET A 284 27.22 13.01 5.45
C MET A 284 27.62 11.82 6.33
N ARG A 285 28.28 10.80 5.76
CA ARG A 285 28.87 9.68 6.51
C ARG A 285 30.05 10.09 7.40
N ALA A 286 30.62 11.27 7.16
CA ALA A 286 31.63 11.90 8.01
C ALA A 286 31.06 12.99 8.94
N ASP A 287 29.78 13.37 8.79
CA ASP A 287 29.14 14.34 9.67
C ASP A 287 28.76 13.66 10.98
N ARG A 288 29.37 14.13 12.06
CA ARG A 288 29.18 13.56 13.40
C ARG A 288 27.71 13.56 13.83
N GLU A 289 26.97 14.62 13.55
CA GLU A 289 25.57 14.74 13.98
C GLU A 289 24.68 13.76 13.24
N VAL A 290 24.88 13.62 11.93
CA VAL A 290 24.16 12.66 11.09
C VAL A 290 24.44 11.22 11.53
N VAL A 291 25.71 10.87 11.78
CA VAL A 291 26.08 9.53 12.23
C VAL A 291 25.52 9.23 13.62
N LEU A 292 25.60 10.17 14.57
CA LEU A 292 25.03 9.96 15.90
C LEU A 292 23.51 9.78 15.85
N ALA A 293 22.81 10.53 14.98
CA ALA A 293 21.37 10.36 14.77
C ALA A 293 21.03 8.96 14.24
N ALA A 294 21.80 8.43 13.29
CA ALA A 294 21.63 7.06 12.78
C ALA A 294 21.86 6.00 13.86
N LEU A 295 22.89 6.18 14.69
CA LEU A 295 23.27 5.24 15.75
C LEU A 295 22.26 5.17 16.90
N CYS A 296 21.46 6.22 17.12
CA CYS A 296 20.44 6.22 18.18
C CYS A 296 19.46 5.06 18.05
N ASN A 297 19.12 4.69 16.81
CA ASN A 297 18.09 3.69 16.49
C ASN A 297 18.65 2.37 15.96
N GLN A 298 19.84 2.37 15.35
CA GLN A 298 20.44 1.18 14.76
C GLN A 298 21.97 1.25 14.92
N PRO A 299 22.54 0.84 16.06
CA PRO A 299 23.97 1.00 16.35
C PRO A 299 24.90 0.28 15.37
N ALA A 300 24.42 -0.78 14.70
CA ALA A 300 25.17 -1.51 13.67
C ALA A 300 25.58 -0.62 12.47
N VAL A 301 24.88 0.49 12.24
CA VAL A 301 25.14 1.40 11.10
C VAL A 301 26.48 2.15 11.21
N LEU A 302 27.19 2.02 12.34
CA LEU A 302 28.56 2.51 12.50
C LEU A 302 29.48 2.00 11.39
N GLU A 303 29.18 0.83 10.81
CA GLU A 303 29.91 0.28 9.66
C GLU A 303 29.87 1.17 8.41
N TYR A 304 28.87 2.05 8.27
CA TYR A 304 28.75 2.95 7.12
C TYR A 304 29.43 4.31 7.37
N ALA A 305 29.73 4.65 8.62
CA ALA A 305 30.40 5.89 8.97
C ALA A 305 31.82 5.96 8.40
N SER A 306 32.33 7.18 8.28
CA SER A 306 33.72 7.43 7.88
C SER A 306 34.72 6.74 8.84
N LEU A 307 35.91 6.39 8.32
CA LEU A 307 36.98 5.77 9.12
C LEU A 307 37.36 6.64 10.33
N ALA A 308 37.30 7.97 10.21
CA ALA A 308 37.58 8.89 11.30
C ALA A 308 36.58 8.74 12.47
N LEU A 309 35.28 8.65 12.17
CA LEU A 309 34.24 8.48 13.18
C LEU A 309 34.22 7.07 13.77
N LYS A 310 34.58 6.05 12.99
CA LYS A 310 34.78 4.68 13.48
C LYS A 310 35.93 4.57 14.49
N ALA A 311 36.96 5.39 14.33
CA ALA A 311 38.09 5.45 15.26
C ALA A 311 37.85 6.37 16.46
N ASP A 312 36.79 7.19 16.43
CA ASP A 312 36.47 8.10 17.53
C ASP A 312 35.83 7.33 18.69
N THR A 313 36.57 7.24 19.79
CA THR A 313 36.16 6.53 21.01
C THR A 313 34.81 7.03 21.56
N SER A 314 34.51 8.32 21.42
CA SER A 314 33.24 8.87 21.90
C SER A 314 32.03 8.42 21.07
N VAL A 315 32.22 8.21 19.77
CA VAL A 315 31.16 7.70 18.86
C VAL A 315 30.99 6.20 19.06
N VAL A 316 32.09 5.46 19.21
CA VAL A 316 32.05 4.01 19.51
C VAL A 316 31.39 3.75 20.85
N ASP A 317 31.74 4.51 21.90
CA ASP A 317 31.10 4.40 23.22
C ASP A 317 29.59 4.70 23.14
N PHE A 318 29.21 5.71 22.36
CA PHE A 318 27.80 6.01 22.11
C PHE A 318 27.07 4.83 21.45
N ALA A 319 27.63 4.25 20.39
CA ALA A 319 27.06 3.09 19.70
C ALA A 319 26.92 1.88 20.65
N LEU A 320 27.95 1.57 21.44
CA LEU A 320 27.94 0.44 22.37
C LEU A 320 26.87 0.59 23.46
N ARG A 321 26.68 1.79 23.99
CA ARG A 321 25.62 2.06 24.98
C ARG A 321 24.24 1.81 24.39
N HIS A 322 23.99 2.25 23.16
CA HIS A 322 22.72 2.04 22.48
C HIS A 322 22.50 0.57 22.09
N CYS A 323 23.55 -0.16 21.67
CA CYS A 323 23.50 -1.60 21.45
C CYS A 323 23.11 -2.38 22.71
N ALA A 324 23.70 -2.03 23.86
CA ALA A 324 23.37 -2.65 25.14
C ALA A 324 21.91 -2.39 25.55
N MET A 325 21.38 -1.19 25.28
CA MET A 325 19.98 -0.85 25.52
C MET A 325 19.02 -1.63 24.61
N GLU A 326 19.35 -1.83 23.33
CA GLU A 326 18.54 -2.64 22.41
C GLU A 326 18.49 -4.11 22.82
N TRP A 327 19.65 -4.71 23.12
CA TRP A 327 19.72 -6.10 23.57
C TRP A 327 18.89 -6.33 24.84
N GLN A 328 18.97 -5.39 25.80
CA GLN A 328 18.19 -5.45 27.03
C GLN A 328 16.67 -5.35 26.75
N ARG A 329 16.25 -4.52 25.79
CA ARG A 329 14.83 -4.41 25.38
C ARG A 329 14.32 -5.70 24.75
N GLN A 330 15.07 -6.29 23.83
CA GLN A 330 14.70 -7.55 23.16
C GLN A 330 14.53 -8.68 24.18
N LYS A 331 15.49 -8.82 25.10
CA LYS A 331 15.42 -9.84 26.15
C LYS A 331 14.17 -9.71 27.03
N VAL A 332 13.81 -8.48 27.41
CA VAL A 332 12.59 -8.22 28.19
C VAL A 332 11.32 -8.56 27.39
N GLN A 333 11.30 -8.31 26.08
CA GLN A 333 10.18 -8.66 25.21
C GLN A 333 10.02 -10.18 25.04
N GLU A 334 11.13 -10.92 24.89
CA GLU A 334 11.14 -12.39 24.80
C GLU A 334 10.66 -13.04 26.10
N GLU A 335 11.11 -12.55 27.26
CA GLU A 335 10.66 -13.00 28.58
C GLU A 335 9.16 -12.68 28.80
N ALA A 336 8.67 -11.53 28.30
CA ALA A 336 7.25 -11.19 28.37
C ALA A 336 6.37 -12.02 27.41
N ALA A 337 6.87 -12.38 26.23
CA ALA A 337 6.17 -13.23 25.27
C ALA A 337 6.06 -14.67 25.77
N THR A 338 7.12 -15.21 26.36
CA THR A 338 7.13 -16.55 26.98
C THR A 338 6.28 -16.64 28.25
N ALA A 339 6.08 -15.54 28.98
CA ALA A 339 5.17 -15.49 30.13
C ALA A 339 3.67 -15.38 29.74
N ARG A 340 3.36 -15.06 28.48
CA ARG A 340 1.99 -14.94 27.95
C ARG A 340 1.53 -16.17 27.14
N ALA A 341 2.46 -17.07 26.79
CA ALA A 341 2.20 -18.36 26.14
C ALA A 341 2.01 -19.48 27.17
#